data_AF-A0A139AUI8-F1
#
_entry.id   AF-A0A139AUI8-F1
#
_cell.length_a   1.000
_cell.length_b   1.000
_cell.length_c   1.000
_cell.angle_alpha   90.00
_cell.angle_beta   90.00
_cell.angle_gamma   90.00
#
_symmetry.space_group_name_H-M   'P 1'
#
loop_
_entity.id
_entity.type
_entity.pdbx_description
1 polymer ?
#
loop_
_entity_poly.entity_id
_entity_poly.type
_entity_poly.pdbx_seq_one_letter_code
_entity_poly.pdbx_strand_id
1 'polypeptide(L)'
;MNFFSQFFGSGPLNTLPGPIPSRLTERGLADVLRHRTEGNHHIARSDYSSAATSYTNALASLVSPPATAEGQPASPPPSIPSPDKKFLDDPKQLYALLLANRSLAFRKMRRWEEAERDAEGCIESFPTWPKSHLRLAELQLDLRRHRAALSSLLRALDLCRTTEPGAGGEERIKERMGFATAMVEGEDAGLAVWQVMAGRDVCLPTTFNLIQNAINAFARSMQNCAYLVADLASRECLVVDPCWDAEGIAKSAEAAGWKVVGVVVTHAHFDHVGGTPPPPFDRYRVQVSGLHALLRKYPHIKFHMHPADIPLLLQSNSDIPLPRHCATQDGSVLTLPIPTESPRVAPSPRNVEVRFIHTPGHTAGSQCVAVRSLTRPSLPPRLLTGDTLFIGTCGRTDTPEGDVRAMHESLTKKLAALGDECFVFPGHSYGGEWTTIGKERREGVLEVTWAQFCGMTANA
;
A
#
# COMPACT_ATOMS: atom_id res chain seq x y z
N MET A 1 2.80 -24.51 -20.33
CA MET A 1 3.61 -24.07 -21.48
C MET A 1 3.06 -22.73 -21.96
N ASN A 2 3.87 -21.68 -21.82
CA ASN A 2 3.48 -20.27 -21.90
C ASN A 2 3.16 -19.83 -23.34
N PHE A 3 1.95 -19.30 -23.56
CA PHE A 3 1.55 -18.64 -24.81
C PHE A 3 1.53 -17.10 -24.71
N PHE A 4 1.94 -16.54 -23.56
CA PHE A 4 1.88 -15.09 -23.28
C PHE A 4 3.24 -14.35 -23.34
N SER A 5 4.36 -15.04 -23.60
CA SER A 5 5.69 -14.39 -23.64
C SER A 5 6.04 -13.71 -24.97
N GLN A 6 5.13 -13.67 -25.96
CA GLN A 6 5.44 -13.19 -27.31
C GLN A 6 4.96 -11.75 -27.63
N PHE A 7 4.23 -11.08 -26.74
CA PHE A 7 3.69 -9.73 -27.04
C PHE A 7 4.39 -8.56 -26.33
N PHE A 8 5.32 -8.82 -25.41
CA PHE A 8 6.20 -7.79 -24.86
C PHE A 8 7.58 -7.95 -25.47
N GLY A 9 7.85 -7.17 -26.52
CA GLY A 9 9.17 -7.13 -27.16
C GLY A 9 10.26 -6.82 -26.14
N SER A 10 11.37 -7.54 -26.25
CA SER A 10 12.64 -7.28 -25.56
C SER A 10 13.22 -5.93 -26.01
N GLY A 11 12.70 -4.84 -25.45
CA GLY A 11 13.26 -3.50 -25.64
C GLY A 11 14.54 -3.30 -24.83
N PRO A 12 15.34 -2.27 -25.15
CA PRO A 12 16.62 -1.96 -24.47
C PRO A 12 16.49 -1.63 -22.96
N LEU A 13 15.27 -1.48 -22.44
CA LEU A 13 14.98 -1.33 -21.01
C LEU A 13 15.14 -2.64 -20.21
N ASN A 14 15.17 -3.80 -20.87
CA ASN A 14 14.98 -5.11 -20.24
C ASN A 14 16.26 -5.93 -20.07
N THR A 15 17.45 -5.37 -20.31
CA THR A 15 18.74 -6.07 -20.14
C THR A 15 19.63 -5.30 -19.17
N LEU A 16 20.34 -6.03 -18.30
CA LEU A 16 21.44 -5.42 -17.56
C LEU A 16 22.47 -4.90 -18.58
N PRO A 17 22.93 -3.64 -18.45
CA PRO A 17 23.98 -3.11 -19.30
C PRO A 17 25.25 -3.98 -19.19
N GLY A 18 26.09 -3.97 -20.25
CA GLY A 18 27.32 -4.76 -20.37
C GLY A 18 28.37 -4.57 -19.26
N PRO A 19 29.60 -5.07 -19.42
CA PRO A 19 30.59 -5.08 -18.34
C PRO A 19 30.89 -3.68 -17.80
N ILE A 20 30.94 -3.54 -16.47
CA ILE A 20 31.28 -2.28 -15.79
C ILE A 20 32.74 -1.93 -16.14
N PRO A 21 33.03 -0.70 -16.62
CA PRO A 21 34.40 -0.32 -16.97
C PRO A 21 35.30 -0.24 -15.73
N SER A 22 36.60 -0.48 -15.92
CA SER A 22 37.59 -0.36 -14.84
C SER A 22 37.88 1.08 -14.42
N ARG A 23 37.62 2.06 -15.30
CA ARG A 23 37.76 3.51 -15.06
C ARG A 23 36.73 4.31 -15.85
N LEU A 24 36.32 5.45 -15.31
CA LEU A 24 35.43 6.39 -15.98
C LEU A 24 36.23 7.42 -16.78
N THR A 25 35.80 7.73 -18.00
CA THR A 25 36.30 8.88 -18.76
C THR A 25 35.58 10.15 -18.31
N GLU A 26 36.21 11.32 -18.39
CA GLU A 26 35.56 12.59 -18.01
C GLU A 26 34.28 12.85 -18.79
N ARG A 27 34.28 12.57 -20.11
CA ARG A 27 33.10 12.71 -20.96
C ARG A 27 32.01 11.70 -20.63
N GLY A 28 32.38 10.43 -20.39
CA GLY A 28 31.44 9.39 -19.98
C GLY A 28 30.79 9.73 -18.63
N LEU A 29 31.57 10.23 -17.67
CA LEU A 29 31.07 10.70 -16.39
C LEU A 29 30.10 11.88 -16.55
N ALA A 30 30.42 12.85 -17.41
CA ALA A 30 29.54 13.99 -17.68
C ALA A 30 28.18 13.55 -18.27
N ASP A 31 28.17 12.60 -19.20
CA ASP A 31 26.94 12.06 -19.80
C ASP A 31 26.10 11.27 -18.80
N VAL A 32 26.75 10.42 -17.99
CA VAL A 32 26.09 9.68 -16.90
C VAL A 32 25.39 10.64 -15.94
N LEU A 33 26.08 11.71 -15.52
CA LEU A 33 25.56 12.68 -14.58
C LEU A 33 24.43 13.53 -15.15
N ARG A 34 24.51 13.90 -16.43
CA ARG A 34 23.44 14.60 -17.15
C ARG A 34 22.16 13.77 -17.15
N HIS A 35 22.24 12.52 -17.60
CA HIS A 35 21.09 11.62 -17.64
C HIS A 35 20.55 11.27 -16.24
N ARG A 36 21.43 11.09 -15.25
CA ARG A 36 21.01 10.89 -13.85
C ARG A 36 20.25 12.10 -13.31
N THR A 37 20.72 13.32 -13.59
CA THR A 37 20.08 14.56 -13.14
C THR A 37 18.69 14.71 -13.76
N GLU A 38 18.57 14.42 -15.05
CA GLU A 38 17.28 14.34 -15.76
C GLU A 38 16.36 13.29 -15.13
N GLY A 39 16.87 12.09 -14.85
CA GLY A 39 16.11 11.04 -14.16
C GLY A 39 15.60 11.49 -12.79
N ASN A 40 16.45 12.15 -11.98
CA ASN A 40 16.04 12.70 -10.67
C ASN A 40 14.96 13.78 -10.83
N HIS A 41 15.03 14.59 -11.87
CA HIS A 41 14.03 15.62 -12.20
C HIS A 41 12.66 15.02 -12.55
N HIS A 42 12.66 13.88 -13.24
CA HIS A 42 11.45 13.10 -13.53
C HIS A 42 10.88 12.43 -12.27
N ILE A 43 11.73 11.84 -11.40
CA ILE A 43 11.31 11.29 -10.10
C ILE A 43 10.61 12.36 -9.25
N ALA A 44 11.14 13.58 -9.20
CA ALA A 44 10.56 14.69 -8.43
C ALA A 44 9.15 15.09 -8.89
N ARG A 45 8.79 14.76 -10.14
CA ARG A 45 7.44 14.99 -10.71
C ARG A 45 6.58 13.73 -10.77
N SER A 46 7.04 12.62 -10.18
CA SER A 46 6.40 11.32 -10.27
C SER A 46 6.26 10.79 -11.71
N ASP A 47 7.08 11.27 -12.65
CA ASP A 47 7.17 10.75 -14.02
C ASP A 47 8.15 9.57 -14.07
N TYR A 48 7.72 8.44 -13.53
CA TYR A 48 8.60 7.28 -13.35
C TYR A 48 9.01 6.63 -14.68
N SER A 49 8.20 6.76 -15.73
CA SER A 49 8.51 6.21 -17.06
C SER A 49 9.68 6.93 -17.71
N SER A 50 9.65 8.26 -17.72
CA SER A 50 10.77 9.06 -18.22
C SER A 50 12.00 8.90 -17.33
N ALA A 51 11.81 8.83 -15.99
CA ALA A 51 12.91 8.56 -15.08
C ALA A 51 13.64 7.24 -15.38
N ALA A 52 12.90 6.15 -15.58
CA ALA A 52 13.47 4.84 -15.94
C ALA A 52 14.24 4.89 -17.27
N THR A 53 13.74 5.68 -18.23
CA THR A 53 14.42 5.91 -19.52
C THR A 53 15.73 6.67 -19.32
N SER A 54 15.71 7.78 -18.57
CA SER A 54 16.92 8.56 -18.28
C SER A 54 17.97 7.74 -17.53
N TYR A 55 17.59 6.95 -16.53
CA TYR A 55 18.55 6.08 -15.84
C TYR A 55 19.09 4.95 -16.73
N THR A 56 18.29 4.45 -17.68
CA THR A 56 18.77 3.49 -18.68
C THR A 56 19.82 4.11 -19.60
N ASN A 57 19.60 5.36 -20.03
CA ASN A 57 20.59 6.10 -20.80
C ASN A 57 21.87 6.37 -19.99
N ALA A 58 21.74 6.73 -18.71
CA ALA A 58 22.89 6.90 -17.81
C ALA A 58 23.71 5.60 -17.68
N LEU A 59 23.02 4.46 -17.49
CA LEU A 59 23.67 3.15 -17.42
C LEU A 59 24.37 2.78 -18.74
N ALA A 60 23.74 3.08 -19.88
CA ALA A 60 24.34 2.85 -21.20
C ALA A 60 25.61 3.70 -21.41
N SER A 61 25.57 4.99 -21.04
CA SER A 61 26.74 5.88 -21.09
C SER A 61 27.89 5.41 -20.17
N LEU A 62 27.57 4.70 -19.08
CA LEU A 62 28.57 4.14 -18.18
C LEU A 62 29.29 2.94 -18.81
N VAL A 63 28.57 2.00 -19.41
CA VAL A 63 29.15 0.72 -19.89
C VAL A 63 29.66 0.77 -21.33
N SER A 64 29.07 1.63 -22.15
CA SER A 64 29.41 1.80 -23.57
C SER A 64 29.46 3.30 -23.89
N PRO A 65 30.48 4.02 -23.41
CA PRO A 65 30.62 5.44 -23.76
C PRO A 65 30.70 5.59 -25.28
N PRO A 66 30.01 6.58 -25.89
CA PRO A 66 29.97 6.73 -27.33
C PRO A 66 31.39 6.85 -27.90
N ALA A 67 31.62 6.19 -29.04
CA ALA A 67 32.89 6.24 -29.75
C ALA A 67 33.27 7.70 -30.04
N THR A 68 34.55 8.01 -29.85
CA THR A 68 35.13 9.34 -30.06
C THR A 68 34.79 9.85 -31.46
N ALA A 69 33.95 10.88 -31.55
CA ALA A 69 34.06 11.83 -32.65
C ALA A 69 35.20 12.80 -32.26
N GLU A 70 36.34 12.67 -32.93
CA GLU A 70 37.44 13.63 -32.82
C GLU A 70 36.90 15.05 -33.08
N GLY A 71 37.16 15.99 -32.17
CA GLY A 71 37.02 17.43 -32.46
C GLY A 71 35.81 18.19 -31.90
N GLN A 72 34.94 17.60 -31.05
CA GLN A 72 33.93 18.41 -30.34
C GLN A 72 34.41 18.82 -28.93
N PRO A 73 34.41 20.13 -28.58
CA PRO A 73 34.73 20.56 -27.22
C PRO A 73 33.71 20.00 -26.24
N ALA A 74 34.20 19.36 -25.17
CA ALA A 74 33.36 18.92 -24.08
C ALA A 74 32.65 20.14 -23.48
N SER A 75 31.32 20.11 -23.43
CA SER A 75 30.58 21.07 -22.62
C SER A 75 31.06 20.94 -21.17
N PRO A 76 31.28 22.04 -20.44
CA PRO A 76 31.73 21.94 -19.06
C PRO A 76 30.72 21.11 -18.26
N PRO A 77 31.18 20.17 -17.42
CA PRO A 77 30.28 19.35 -16.62
C PRO A 77 29.40 20.29 -15.79
N PRO A 78 28.08 20.06 -15.74
CA PRO A 78 27.21 20.85 -14.88
C PRO A 78 27.74 20.80 -13.44
N SER A 79 27.69 21.92 -12.72
CA SER A 79 28.11 21.98 -11.33
C SER A 79 27.32 20.96 -10.51
N ILE A 80 28.01 19.90 -10.07
CA ILE A 80 27.40 18.77 -9.36
C ILE A 80 27.08 19.25 -7.93
N PRO A 81 25.82 19.20 -7.46
CA PRO A 81 25.51 19.49 -6.08
C PRO A 81 26.20 18.50 -5.14
N SER A 82 26.61 18.99 -3.96
CA SER A 82 27.64 18.45 -3.07
C SER A 82 27.45 17.08 -2.33
N PRO A 83 26.37 16.27 -2.42
CA PRO A 83 26.33 14.96 -1.73
C PRO A 83 26.92 13.78 -2.51
N ASP A 84 27.03 13.91 -3.85
CA ASP A 84 27.24 12.76 -4.74
C ASP A 84 28.71 12.40 -4.99
N LYS A 85 29.67 13.23 -4.52
CA LYS A 85 31.12 12.96 -4.69
C LYS A 85 31.52 11.56 -4.25
N LYS A 86 30.85 11.00 -3.22
CA LYS A 86 31.19 9.67 -2.69
C LYS A 86 31.09 8.52 -3.69
N PHE A 87 30.31 8.69 -4.77
CA PHE A 87 30.10 7.64 -5.77
C PHE A 87 30.85 7.87 -7.09
N LEU A 88 31.45 9.06 -7.29
CA LEU A 88 32.00 9.45 -8.60
C LEU A 88 33.33 8.77 -8.92
N ASP A 89 34.05 8.32 -7.90
CA ASP A 89 35.40 7.77 -8.03
C ASP A 89 35.42 6.26 -8.31
N ASP A 90 34.30 5.56 -8.09
CA ASP A 90 34.18 4.10 -8.27
C ASP A 90 33.05 3.76 -9.26
N PRO A 91 33.38 3.26 -10.48
CA PRO A 91 32.39 2.88 -11.48
C PRO A 91 31.35 1.86 -10.98
N LYS A 92 31.73 0.96 -10.07
CA LYS A 92 30.78 -0.03 -9.51
C LYS A 92 29.77 0.62 -8.59
N GLN A 93 30.20 1.59 -7.78
CA GLN A 93 29.29 2.30 -6.88
C GLN A 93 28.37 3.25 -7.65
N LEU A 94 28.88 3.89 -8.71
CA LEU A 94 28.05 4.69 -9.61
C LEU A 94 27.02 3.83 -10.35
N TYR A 95 27.41 2.65 -10.84
CA TYR A 95 26.49 1.68 -11.44
C TYR A 95 25.40 1.24 -10.45
N ALA A 96 25.78 0.87 -9.22
CA ALA A 96 24.85 0.50 -8.16
C ALA A 96 23.85 1.63 -7.83
N LEU A 97 24.31 2.88 -7.79
CA LEU A 97 23.45 4.04 -7.57
C LEU A 97 22.40 4.21 -8.69
N LEU A 98 22.81 4.04 -9.95
CA LEU A 98 21.90 4.13 -11.09
C LEU A 98 20.88 3.01 -11.09
N LEU A 99 21.29 1.77 -10.80
CA LEU A 99 20.37 0.63 -10.62
C LEU A 99 19.40 0.88 -9.46
N ALA A 100 19.87 1.37 -8.31
CA ALA A 100 18.99 1.67 -7.17
C ALA A 100 17.92 2.74 -7.50
N ASN A 101 18.26 3.70 -8.37
CA ASN A 101 17.35 4.74 -8.83
C ASN A 101 16.36 4.21 -9.88
N ARG A 102 16.83 3.39 -10.83
CA ARG A 102 15.97 2.78 -11.85
C ARG A 102 15.03 1.72 -11.25
N SER A 103 15.50 0.93 -10.29
CA SER A 103 14.69 0.02 -9.48
C SER A 103 13.54 0.76 -8.79
N LEU A 104 13.78 1.95 -8.22
CA LEU A 104 12.70 2.78 -7.64
C LEU A 104 11.67 3.18 -8.70
N ALA A 105 12.12 3.62 -9.88
CA ALA A 105 11.23 3.99 -10.96
C ALA A 105 10.36 2.79 -11.41
N PHE A 106 10.98 1.63 -11.65
CA PHE A 106 10.27 0.40 -12.00
C PHE A 106 9.31 -0.06 -10.91
N ARG A 107 9.70 0.00 -9.63
CA ARG A 107 8.82 -0.33 -8.50
C ARG A 107 7.59 0.57 -8.47
N LYS A 108 7.76 1.88 -8.68
CA LYS A 108 6.66 2.84 -8.75
C LYS A 108 5.76 2.65 -9.97
N MET A 109 6.31 2.10 -11.06
CA MET A 109 5.56 1.66 -12.25
C MET A 109 5.00 0.24 -12.13
N ARG A 110 5.27 -0.48 -11.04
CA ARG A 110 4.87 -1.88 -10.82
C ARG A 110 5.45 -2.87 -11.84
N ARG A 111 6.60 -2.52 -12.40
CA ARG A 111 7.44 -3.41 -13.24
C ARG A 111 8.31 -4.25 -12.30
N TRP A 112 7.68 -5.24 -11.67
CA TRP A 112 8.24 -5.94 -10.51
C TRP A 112 9.51 -6.73 -10.84
N GLU A 113 9.53 -7.43 -11.97
CA GLU A 113 10.69 -8.23 -12.38
C GLU A 113 11.91 -7.35 -12.67
N GLU A 114 11.71 -6.21 -13.34
CA GLU A 114 12.77 -5.26 -13.63
C GLU A 114 13.24 -4.52 -12.37
N ALA A 115 12.31 -4.18 -11.48
CA ALA A 115 12.64 -3.59 -10.18
C ALA A 115 13.47 -4.54 -9.31
N GLU A 116 13.12 -5.83 -9.29
CA GLU A 116 13.83 -6.87 -8.53
C GLU A 116 15.23 -7.07 -9.09
N ARG A 117 15.35 -7.26 -10.40
CA ARG A 117 16.63 -7.41 -11.09
C ARG A 117 17.59 -6.25 -10.83
N ASP A 118 17.10 -5.00 -10.91
CA ASP A 118 17.93 -3.83 -10.63
C ASP A 118 18.30 -3.73 -9.14
N ALA A 119 17.43 -4.14 -8.23
CA ALA A 119 17.73 -4.16 -6.79
C ALA A 119 18.80 -5.22 -6.46
N GLU A 120 18.71 -6.41 -7.04
CA GLU A 120 19.71 -7.47 -6.91
C GLU A 120 21.05 -7.06 -7.54
N GLY A 121 21.06 -6.53 -8.76
CA GLY A 121 22.27 -6.04 -9.42
C GLY A 121 22.94 -4.88 -8.66
N CYS A 122 22.15 -4.07 -7.94
CA CYS A 122 22.66 -3.05 -7.03
C CYS A 122 23.43 -3.68 -5.85
N ILE A 123 22.89 -4.75 -5.26
CA ILE A 123 23.56 -5.50 -4.18
C ILE A 123 24.83 -6.19 -4.69
N GLU A 124 24.78 -6.81 -5.87
CA GLU A 124 25.96 -7.45 -6.48
C GLU A 124 27.10 -6.46 -6.74
N SER A 125 26.75 -5.25 -7.19
CA SER A 125 27.72 -4.21 -7.53
C SER A 125 28.27 -3.49 -6.30
N PHE A 126 27.45 -3.29 -5.26
CA PHE A 126 27.83 -2.61 -4.03
C PHE A 126 27.17 -3.25 -2.79
N PRO A 127 27.67 -4.43 -2.34
CA PRO A 127 26.99 -5.25 -1.33
C PRO A 127 27.06 -4.68 0.09
N THR A 128 28.00 -3.77 0.35
CA THR A 128 28.17 -3.11 1.65
C THR A 128 27.39 -1.82 1.78
N TRP A 129 26.66 -1.39 0.74
CA TRP A 129 25.86 -0.17 0.78
C TRP A 129 24.48 -0.44 1.39
N PRO A 130 24.10 0.17 2.53
CA PRO A 130 22.82 -0.13 3.18
C PRO A 130 21.60 0.08 2.29
N LYS A 131 21.65 1.09 1.40
CA LYS A 131 20.53 1.45 0.52
C LYS A 131 20.25 0.38 -0.55
N SER A 132 21.23 -0.45 -0.95
CA SER A 132 21.00 -1.53 -1.92
C SER A 132 20.06 -2.59 -1.33
N HIS A 133 20.32 -3.00 -0.09
CA HIS A 133 19.46 -3.93 0.67
C HIS A 133 18.10 -3.33 1.01
N LEU A 134 18.04 -2.06 1.42
CA LEU A 134 16.77 -1.36 1.66
C LEU A 134 15.91 -1.31 0.39
N ARG A 135 16.50 -1.14 -0.80
CA ARG A 135 15.76 -1.10 -2.06
C ARG A 135 15.06 -2.44 -2.35
N LEU A 136 15.78 -3.56 -2.17
CA LEU A 136 15.21 -4.89 -2.32
C LEU A 136 14.14 -5.17 -1.25
N ALA A 137 14.38 -4.76 0.00
CA ALA A 137 13.42 -4.91 1.08
C ALA A 137 12.08 -4.21 0.80
N GLU A 138 12.11 -2.96 0.31
CA GLU A 138 10.89 -2.22 -0.01
C GLU A 138 10.08 -2.89 -1.13
N LEU A 139 10.76 -3.45 -2.13
CA LEU A 139 10.10 -4.22 -3.17
C LEU A 139 9.49 -5.52 -2.62
N GLN A 140 10.22 -6.22 -1.76
CA GLN A 140 9.73 -7.44 -1.11
C GLN A 140 8.50 -7.14 -0.22
N LEU A 141 8.44 -5.99 0.44
CA LEU A 141 7.26 -5.53 1.16
C LEU A 141 6.07 -5.29 0.23
N ASP A 142 6.26 -4.60 -0.90
CA ASP A 142 5.20 -4.39 -1.90
C ASP A 142 4.65 -5.73 -2.44
N LEU A 143 5.52 -6.73 -2.56
CA LEU A 143 5.19 -8.09 -3.00
C LEU A 143 4.70 -9.00 -1.85
N ARG A 144 4.52 -8.47 -0.63
CA ARG A 144 4.10 -9.19 0.58
C ARG A 144 5.03 -10.37 0.95
N ARG A 145 6.29 -10.32 0.51
CA ARG A 145 7.35 -11.28 0.87
C ARG A 145 7.97 -10.87 2.21
N HIS A 146 7.15 -10.75 3.26
CA HIS A 146 7.54 -10.10 4.53
C HIS A 146 8.78 -10.71 5.18
N ARG A 147 8.91 -12.04 5.16
CA ARG A 147 10.08 -12.74 5.72
C ARG A 147 11.38 -12.44 4.97
N ALA A 148 11.31 -12.35 3.64
CA ALA A 148 12.44 -11.95 2.80
C ALA A 148 12.79 -10.48 3.02
N ALA A 149 11.77 -9.61 3.08
CA ALA A 149 11.94 -8.20 3.39
C ALA A 149 12.63 -7.99 4.75
N LEU A 150 12.21 -8.73 5.77
CA LEU A 150 12.81 -8.66 7.10
C LEU A 150 14.30 -9.06 7.08
N SER A 151 14.66 -10.12 6.35
CA SER A 151 16.06 -10.50 6.16
C SER A 151 16.88 -9.40 5.49
N SER A 152 16.34 -8.79 4.43
CA SER A 152 16.99 -7.67 3.72
C SER A 152 17.13 -6.42 4.61
N LEU A 153 16.13 -6.12 5.44
CA LEU A 153 16.16 -4.99 6.38
C LEU A 153 17.17 -5.18 7.51
N LEU A 154 17.25 -6.40 8.07
CA LEU A 154 18.27 -6.74 9.07
C LEU A 154 19.67 -6.54 8.49
N ARG A 155 19.90 -6.96 7.24
CA ARG A 155 21.17 -6.73 6.55
C ARG A 155 21.44 -5.24 6.31
N ALA A 156 20.43 -4.48 5.88
CA ALA A 156 20.56 -3.04 5.70
C ALA A 156 20.92 -2.32 7.02
N LEU A 157 20.30 -2.71 8.13
CA LEU A 157 20.54 -2.13 9.45
C LEU A 157 21.96 -2.41 9.97
N ASP A 158 22.43 -3.65 9.81
CA ASP A 158 23.79 -4.08 10.15
C ASP A 158 24.84 -3.25 9.37
N LEU A 159 24.63 -3.08 8.06
CA LEU A 159 25.50 -2.25 7.22
C LEU A 159 25.43 -0.77 7.63
N CYS A 160 24.25 -0.22 7.93
CA CYS A 160 24.13 1.17 8.38
C CYS A 160 25.01 1.45 9.61
N ARG A 161 25.06 0.51 10.56
CA ARG A 161 25.85 0.66 11.79
C ARG A 161 27.36 0.52 11.56
N THR A 162 27.75 -0.27 10.57
CA THR A 162 29.16 -0.60 10.32
C THR A 162 29.83 0.29 9.27
N THR A 163 29.10 0.76 8.25
CA THR A 163 29.66 1.47 7.09
C THR A 163 29.23 2.93 6.97
N GLU A 164 28.02 3.29 7.42
CA GLU A 164 27.49 4.66 7.31
C GLU A 164 26.81 5.12 8.63
N PRO A 165 27.51 5.06 9.79
CA PRO A 165 26.90 5.39 11.08
C PRO A 165 26.44 6.86 11.09
N GLY A 166 25.18 7.10 11.45
CA GLY A 166 24.58 8.44 11.52
C GLY A 166 24.09 9.03 10.19
N ALA A 167 24.12 8.28 9.08
CA ALA A 167 23.71 8.78 7.75
C ALA A 167 22.18 8.94 7.54
N GLY A 168 21.37 9.04 8.61
CA GLY A 168 19.92 9.31 8.56
C GLY A 168 19.02 8.20 7.99
N GLY A 169 19.58 7.19 7.30
CA GLY A 169 18.81 6.08 6.72
C GLY A 169 18.31 5.04 7.72
N GLU A 170 18.88 4.99 8.92
CA GLU A 170 18.59 3.98 9.95
C GLU A 170 17.12 4.03 10.41
N GLU A 171 16.54 5.22 10.56
CA GLU A 171 15.18 5.36 11.07
C GLU A 171 14.14 4.77 10.12
N ARG A 172 14.29 5.04 8.82
CA ARG A 172 13.44 4.43 7.78
C ARG A 172 13.58 2.91 7.77
N ILE A 173 14.78 2.38 7.97
CA ILE A 173 15.01 0.93 8.04
C ILE A 173 14.29 0.34 9.26
N LYS A 174 14.40 0.98 10.44
CA LYS A 174 13.71 0.55 11.66
C LYS A 174 12.20 0.58 11.51
N GLU A 175 11.64 1.65 10.93
CA GLU A 175 10.21 1.78 10.66
C GLU A 175 9.71 0.63 9.76
N ARG A 176 10.40 0.37 8.63
CA ARG A 176 10.06 -0.73 7.73
C ARG A 176 10.25 -2.10 8.37
N MET A 177 11.26 -2.25 9.23
CA MET A 177 11.54 -3.49 9.95
C MET A 177 10.45 -3.77 10.98
N GLY A 178 9.98 -2.77 11.73
CA GLY A 178 8.87 -2.91 12.67
C GLY A 178 7.60 -3.43 11.98
N PHE A 179 7.27 -2.86 10.81
CA PHE A 179 6.15 -3.35 9.99
C PHE A 179 6.37 -4.78 9.49
N ALA A 180 7.55 -5.09 8.92
CA ALA A 180 7.86 -6.42 8.41
C ALA A 180 7.77 -7.49 9.52
N THR A 181 8.32 -7.20 10.70
CA THR A 181 8.24 -8.06 11.88
C THR A 181 6.80 -8.30 12.27
N ALA A 182 5.99 -7.24 12.40
CA ALA A 182 4.59 -7.37 12.77
C ALA A 182 3.81 -8.23 11.77
N MET A 183 4.05 -8.09 10.46
CA MET A 183 3.41 -8.93 9.45
C MET A 183 3.83 -10.40 9.59
N VAL A 184 5.13 -10.68 9.71
CA VAL A 184 5.66 -12.04 9.91
C VAL A 184 5.09 -12.68 11.19
N GLU A 185 5.06 -11.95 12.31
CA GLU A 185 4.50 -12.45 13.56
C GLU A 185 3.01 -12.78 13.43
N GLY A 186 2.27 -12.00 12.64
CA GLY A 186 0.89 -12.28 12.28
C GLY A 186 0.73 -13.57 11.50
N GLU A 187 1.52 -13.73 10.43
CA GLU A 187 1.51 -14.91 9.57
C GLU A 187 1.86 -16.17 10.36
N ASP A 188 2.92 -16.11 11.16
CA ASP A 188 3.34 -17.18 12.07
C ASP A 188 2.26 -17.45 13.16
N ALA A 189 1.39 -16.48 13.45
CA ALA A 189 0.21 -16.62 14.33
C ALA A 189 -1.09 -16.97 13.56
N GLY A 190 -0.99 -17.37 12.30
CA GLY A 190 -2.13 -17.79 11.49
C GLY A 190 -3.05 -16.66 11.01
N LEU A 191 -2.63 -15.40 11.10
CA LEU A 191 -3.41 -14.23 10.69
C LEU A 191 -2.72 -13.46 9.56
N ALA A 192 -3.41 -13.29 8.44
CA ALA A 192 -3.02 -12.33 7.40
C ALA A 192 -4.01 -11.17 7.30
N VAL A 193 -3.48 -9.95 7.17
CA VAL A 193 -4.24 -8.74 6.83
C VAL A 193 -3.60 -8.14 5.59
N TRP A 194 -4.31 -8.20 4.47
CA TRP A 194 -3.80 -7.79 3.16
C TRP A 194 -4.56 -6.57 2.67
N GLN A 195 -3.87 -5.44 2.59
CA GLN A 195 -4.42 -4.23 1.96
C GLN A 195 -4.46 -4.37 0.44
N VAL A 196 -5.59 -4.05 -0.18
CA VAL A 196 -5.83 -4.11 -1.62
C VAL A 196 -6.19 -2.70 -2.10
N MET A 197 -5.35 -2.08 -2.92
CA MET A 197 -5.50 -0.68 -3.31
C MET A 197 -5.83 -0.50 -4.79
N ALA A 198 -6.69 0.48 -5.07
CA ALA A 198 -6.97 0.93 -6.43
C ALA A 198 -5.68 1.42 -7.12
N GLY A 199 -5.44 0.91 -8.32
CA GLY A 199 -4.24 1.17 -9.10
C GLY A 199 -2.99 0.42 -8.67
N ARG A 200 -3.02 -0.34 -7.56
CA ARG A 200 -1.97 -1.31 -7.17
C ARG A 200 -2.37 -2.73 -7.49
N ASP A 201 -3.42 -3.16 -6.83
CA ASP A 201 -3.86 -4.54 -6.85
C ASP A 201 -5.08 -4.68 -7.78
N VAL A 202 -5.94 -3.66 -7.80
CA VAL A 202 -7.22 -3.65 -8.51
C VAL A 202 -7.41 -2.34 -9.27
N CYS A 203 -8.48 -2.21 -10.08
CA CYS A 203 -8.74 -1.01 -10.90
C CYS A 203 -7.58 -0.68 -11.85
N LEU A 204 -6.95 -1.72 -12.41
CA LEU A 204 -5.86 -1.58 -13.38
C LEU A 204 -6.42 -1.18 -14.76
N PRO A 205 -5.67 -0.41 -15.57
CA PRO A 205 -6.10 -0.04 -16.91
C PRO A 205 -6.22 -1.28 -17.82
N THR A 206 -7.27 -1.32 -18.64
CA THR A 206 -7.51 -2.39 -19.63
C THR A 206 -7.56 -1.81 -21.04
N THR A 207 -7.20 -2.58 -22.07
CA THR A 207 -7.10 -2.04 -23.45
C THR A 207 -8.46 -1.73 -24.09
N PHE A 208 -9.54 -2.39 -23.67
CA PHE A 208 -10.79 -2.45 -24.44
C PHE A 208 -12.01 -1.77 -23.78
N ASN A 209 -11.90 -1.21 -22.57
CA ASN A 209 -13.04 -0.62 -21.87
C ASN A 209 -12.76 0.81 -21.38
N LEU A 210 -13.05 1.79 -22.25
CA LEU A 210 -12.79 3.22 -21.98
C LEU A 210 -13.58 3.76 -20.77
N ILE A 211 -14.84 3.35 -20.61
CA ILE A 211 -15.68 3.80 -19.49
C ILE A 211 -15.12 3.25 -18.18
N GLN A 212 -14.83 1.95 -18.13
CA GLN A 212 -14.23 1.34 -16.94
C GLN A 212 -12.85 1.94 -16.63
N ASN A 213 -12.06 2.27 -17.65
CA ASN A 213 -10.78 2.94 -17.43
C ASN A 213 -10.93 4.34 -16.83
N ALA A 214 -11.97 5.09 -17.21
CA ALA A 214 -12.28 6.38 -16.58
C ALA A 214 -12.69 6.21 -15.12
N ILE A 215 -13.55 5.22 -14.81
CA ILE A 215 -13.91 4.86 -13.43
C ILE A 215 -12.66 4.45 -12.64
N ASN A 216 -11.81 3.59 -13.21
CA ASN A 216 -10.57 3.14 -12.60
C ASN A 216 -9.57 4.29 -12.41
N ALA A 217 -9.54 5.29 -13.29
CA ALA A 217 -8.74 6.49 -13.10
C ALA A 217 -9.22 7.29 -11.88
N PHE A 218 -10.54 7.44 -11.73
CA PHE A 218 -11.12 8.10 -10.57
C PHE A 218 -10.90 7.31 -9.27
N ALA A 219 -11.10 5.98 -9.29
CA ALA A 219 -10.80 5.10 -8.17
C ALA A 219 -9.35 5.26 -7.68
N ARG A 220 -8.40 5.38 -8.62
CA ARG A 220 -6.98 5.59 -8.31
C ARG A 220 -6.71 6.94 -7.64
N SER A 221 -7.40 8.01 -8.04
CA SER A 221 -7.24 9.31 -7.39
C SER A 221 -7.82 9.34 -5.97
N MET A 222 -8.82 8.51 -5.69
CA MET A 222 -9.40 8.39 -4.35
C MET A 222 -8.49 7.63 -3.38
N GLN A 223 -7.56 6.81 -3.87
CA GLN A 223 -6.61 6.05 -3.03
C GLN A 223 -7.28 5.16 -1.97
N ASN A 224 -8.48 4.63 -2.25
CA ASN A 224 -9.19 3.73 -1.35
C ASN A 224 -8.40 2.44 -1.11
N CYS A 225 -8.52 1.95 0.12
CA CYS A 225 -7.94 0.71 0.60
C CYS A 225 -9.07 -0.25 0.99
N ALA A 226 -9.19 -1.36 0.27
CA ALA A 226 -9.92 -2.53 0.73
C ALA A 226 -8.97 -3.45 1.51
N TYR A 227 -9.51 -4.36 2.32
CA TYR A 227 -8.68 -5.33 3.05
C TYR A 227 -9.19 -6.76 2.91
N LEU A 228 -8.27 -7.72 2.90
CA LEU A 228 -8.53 -9.14 3.04
C LEU A 228 -8.00 -9.58 4.40
N VAL A 229 -8.88 -10.09 5.26
CA VAL A 229 -8.54 -10.59 6.59
C VAL A 229 -8.74 -12.09 6.58
N ALA A 230 -7.64 -12.85 6.65
CA ALA A 230 -7.67 -14.30 6.49
C ALA A 230 -7.13 -15.03 7.72
N ASP A 231 -7.84 -16.10 8.10
CA ASP A 231 -7.29 -17.17 8.92
C ASP A 231 -6.51 -18.13 8.03
N LEU A 232 -5.20 -18.18 8.20
CA LEU A 232 -4.32 -18.98 7.35
C LEU A 232 -4.49 -20.49 7.55
N ALA A 233 -5.02 -20.91 8.71
CA ALA A 233 -5.27 -22.32 8.99
C ALA A 233 -6.51 -22.84 8.23
N SER A 234 -7.65 -22.16 8.35
CA SER A 234 -8.89 -22.55 7.64
C SER A 234 -8.96 -22.06 6.20
N ARG A 235 -8.12 -21.09 5.82
CA ARG A 235 -8.17 -20.34 4.56
C ARG A 235 -9.43 -19.50 4.37
N GLU A 236 -10.24 -19.32 5.42
CA GLU A 236 -11.38 -18.41 5.35
C GLU A 236 -10.94 -16.96 5.41
N CYS A 237 -11.60 -16.10 4.63
CA CYS A 237 -11.26 -14.70 4.45
C CYS A 237 -12.49 -13.81 4.49
N LEU A 238 -12.39 -12.70 5.21
CA LEU A 238 -13.32 -11.59 5.14
C LEU A 238 -12.78 -10.53 4.19
N VAL A 239 -13.66 -9.90 3.43
CA VAL A 239 -13.35 -8.70 2.65
C VAL A 239 -13.85 -7.49 3.41
N VAL A 240 -13.02 -6.47 3.58
CA VAL A 240 -13.37 -5.22 4.26
C VAL A 240 -13.41 -4.10 3.24
N ASP A 241 -14.48 -3.32 3.22
CA ASP A 241 -14.73 -2.21 2.30
C ASP A 241 -14.49 -2.54 0.81
N PRO A 242 -15.21 -3.54 0.27
CA PRO A 242 -15.01 -3.99 -1.09
C PRO A 242 -15.58 -2.98 -2.09
N CYS A 243 -14.76 -2.09 -2.63
CA CYS A 243 -15.21 -1.10 -3.60
C CYS A 243 -14.36 -1.06 -4.88
N TRP A 244 -14.91 -0.39 -5.89
CA TRP A 244 -14.39 -0.11 -7.24
C TRP A 244 -14.25 -1.33 -8.14
N ASP A 245 -13.66 -2.41 -7.65
CA ASP A 245 -13.35 -3.62 -8.41
C ASP A 245 -13.48 -4.86 -7.51
N ALA A 246 -14.70 -5.11 -7.04
CA ALA A 246 -15.02 -6.27 -6.22
C ALA A 246 -14.60 -7.61 -6.84
N GLU A 247 -14.58 -7.72 -8.18
CA GLU A 247 -14.10 -8.90 -8.87
C GLU A 247 -12.58 -9.07 -8.73
N GLY A 248 -11.80 -8.00 -8.94
CA GLY A 248 -10.36 -8.01 -8.71
C GLY A 248 -9.99 -8.31 -7.25
N ILE A 249 -10.76 -7.76 -6.29
CA ILE A 249 -10.57 -8.04 -4.86
C ILE A 249 -10.82 -9.52 -4.57
N ALA A 250 -11.92 -10.09 -5.08
CA ALA A 250 -12.23 -11.50 -4.94
C ALA A 250 -11.15 -12.40 -5.56
N LYS A 251 -10.68 -12.06 -6.77
CA LYS A 251 -9.57 -12.78 -7.44
C LYS A 251 -8.27 -12.73 -6.65
N SER A 252 -8.01 -11.62 -5.94
CA SER A 252 -6.83 -11.51 -5.09
C SER A 252 -6.88 -12.49 -3.92
N ALA A 253 -8.05 -12.67 -3.30
CA ALA A 253 -8.26 -13.71 -2.28
C ALA A 253 -8.11 -15.13 -2.87
N GLU A 254 -8.72 -15.38 -4.02
CA GLU A 254 -8.66 -16.69 -4.71
C GLU A 254 -7.21 -17.06 -5.09
N ALA A 255 -6.42 -16.10 -5.60
CA ALA A 255 -5.01 -16.31 -5.94
C ALA A 255 -4.14 -16.63 -4.71
N ALA A 256 -4.51 -16.15 -3.53
CA ALA A 256 -3.88 -16.52 -2.26
C ALA A 256 -4.35 -17.89 -1.71
N GLY A 257 -5.29 -18.54 -2.39
CA GLY A 257 -5.92 -19.77 -1.95
C GLY A 257 -6.89 -19.57 -0.79
N TRP A 258 -7.48 -18.38 -0.66
CA TRP A 258 -8.44 -18.06 0.39
C TRP A 258 -9.88 -18.10 -0.11
N LYS A 259 -10.79 -18.50 0.77
CA LYS A 259 -12.23 -18.56 0.54
C LYS A 259 -12.90 -17.35 1.18
N VAL A 260 -13.54 -16.51 0.37
CA VAL A 260 -14.36 -15.39 0.88
C VAL A 260 -15.59 -15.94 1.60
N VAL A 261 -15.76 -15.62 2.88
CA VAL A 261 -16.87 -16.10 3.72
C VAL A 261 -17.78 -15.00 4.26
N GLY A 262 -17.38 -13.75 4.12
CA GLY A 262 -18.14 -12.61 4.62
C GLY A 262 -17.54 -11.28 4.17
N VAL A 263 -18.34 -10.23 4.32
CA VAL A 263 -17.91 -8.85 4.11
C VAL A 263 -18.03 -8.08 5.41
N VAL A 264 -17.09 -7.19 5.68
CA VAL A 264 -17.17 -6.18 6.74
C VAL A 264 -17.19 -4.80 6.06
N VAL A 265 -18.02 -3.90 6.57
CA VAL A 265 -18.10 -2.52 6.09
C VAL A 265 -17.83 -1.59 7.26
N THR A 266 -16.83 -0.72 7.12
CA THR A 266 -16.47 0.28 8.14
C THR A 266 -17.50 1.41 8.18
N HIS A 267 -18.00 1.86 7.03
CA HIS A 267 -19.04 2.89 6.93
C HIS A 267 -19.73 2.89 5.55
N ALA A 268 -20.90 3.53 5.44
CA ALA A 268 -21.64 3.65 4.18
C ALA A 268 -21.22 4.87 3.36
N HIS A 269 -20.17 4.76 2.53
CA HIS A 269 -19.97 5.66 1.40
C HIS A 269 -19.77 4.88 0.10
N PHE A 270 -20.14 5.50 -1.02
CA PHE A 270 -20.16 4.85 -2.34
C PHE A 270 -18.77 4.30 -2.75
N ASP A 271 -17.70 4.88 -2.22
CA ASP A 271 -16.31 4.48 -2.48
C ASP A 271 -15.79 3.43 -1.48
N HIS A 272 -16.62 2.99 -0.51
CA HIS A 272 -16.37 1.84 0.38
C HIS A 272 -17.34 0.67 0.15
N VAL A 273 -18.58 0.95 -0.22
CA VAL A 273 -19.62 -0.07 -0.47
C VAL A 273 -19.98 -0.25 -1.93
N GLY A 274 -19.55 0.63 -2.83
CA GLY A 274 -20.01 0.69 -4.22
C GLY A 274 -21.41 1.30 -4.34
N GLY A 275 -22.08 1.01 -5.46
CA GLY A 275 -23.42 1.48 -5.77
C GLY A 275 -23.44 2.73 -6.66
N THR A 276 -24.53 3.47 -6.62
CA THR A 276 -24.69 4.70 -7.41
C THR A 276 -23.76 5.79 -6.86
N PRO A 277 -22.85 6.37 -7.67
CA PRO A 277 -21.99 7.45 -7.22
C PRO A 277 -22.81 8.73 -6.95
N PRO A 278 -22.30 9.66 -6.13
CA PRO A 278 -23.03 10.89 -5.78
C PRO A 278 -23.21 11.83 -6.99
N PRO A 279 -24.13 12.81 -6.90
CA PRO A 279 -24.26 13.86 -7.89
C PRO A 279 -22.94 14.61 -8.16
N PRO A 280 -22.67 15.01 -9.42
CA PRO A 280 -23.51 14.87 -10.61
C PRO A 280 -23.27 13.56 -11.38
N PHE A 281 -22.57 12.57 -10.79
CA PHE A 281 -22.18 11.35 -11.51
C PHE A 281 -23.30 10.30 -11.57
N ASP A 282 -24.23 10.34 -10.62
CA ASP A 282 -25.48 9.58 -10.61
C ASP A 282 -26.26 9.63 -11.94
N ARG A 283 -26.26 10.78 -12.62
CA ARG A 283 -26.96 10.99 -13.91
C ARG A 283 -26.48 10.07 -15.03
N TYR A 284 -25.25 9.55 -14.93
CA TYR A 284 -24.67 8.67 -15.95
C TYR A 284 -25.09 7.21 -15.77
N ARG A 285 -25.89 6.88 -14.74
CA ARG A 285 -26.35 5.51 -14.42
C ARG A 285 -25.20 4.50 -14.28
N VAL A 286 -24.00 4.99 -13.97
CA VAL A 286 -22.84 4.16 -13.65
C VAL A 286 -23.06 3.57 -12.25
N GLN A 287 -22.76 2.30 -12.09
CA GLN A 287 -22.74 1.63 -10.79
C GLN A 287 -21.29 1.30 -10.45
N VAL A 288 -20.82 1.82 -9.31
CA VAL A 288 -19.52 1.45 -8.75
C VAL A 288 -19.63 0.02 -8.21
N SER A 289 -18.76 -0.86 -8.68
CA SER A 289 -18.72 -2.24 -8.18
C SER A 289 -18.33 -2.25 -6.70
N GLY A 290 -18.99 -3.08 -5.89
CA GLY A 290 -18.62 -3.19 -4.50
C GLY A 290 -19.34 -4.28 -3.71
N LEU A 291 -19.90 -3.93 -2.56
CA LEU A 291 -20.61 -4.83 -1.65
C LEU A 291 -21.71 -5.63 -2.38
N HIS A 292 -22.56 -4.95 -3.16
CA HIS A 292 -23.62 -5.62 -3.93
C HIS A 292 -23.06 -6.65 -4.92
N ALA A 293 -21.96 -6.32 -5.60
CA ALA A 293 -21.32 -7.22 -6.55
C ALA A 293 -20.78 -8.48 -5.86
N LEU A 294 -20.13 -8.35 -4.70
CA LEU A 294 -19.67 -9.50 -3.92
C LEU A 294 -20.82 -10.36 -3.38
N LEU A 295 -21.90 -9.74 -2.89
CA LEU A 295 -23.06 -10.49 -2.41
C LEU A 295 -23.73 -11.29 -3.53
N ARG A 296 -23.77 -10.77 -4.77
CA ARG A 296 -24.24 -11.52 -5.94
C ARG A 296 -23.28 -12.65 -6.30
N LYS A 297 -21.97 -12.40 -6.31
CA LYS A 297 -20.95 -13.41 -6.63
C LYS A 297 -20.95 -14.59 -5.64
N TYR A 298 -21.15 -14.30 -4.36
CA TYR A 298 -21.18 -15.31 -3.30
C TYR A 298 -22.54 -15.28 -2.57
N PRO A 299 -23.58 -16.00 -3.05
CA PRO A 299 -24.93 -15.89 -2.49
C PRO A 299 -25.10 -16.28 -1.00
N HIS A 300 -24.13 -17.00 -0.44
CA HIS A 300 -24.19 -17.57 0.90
C HIS A 300 -23.54 -16.70 1.99
N ILE A 301 -22.72 -15.72 1.62
CA ILE A 301 -21.97 -14.92 2.61
C ILE A 301 -22.88 -13.89 3.29
N LYS A 302 -22.48 -13.34 4.43
CA LYS A 302 -23.20 -12.21 5.07
C LYS A 302 -22.31 -10.97 5.06
N PHE A 303 -22.91 -9.81 5.31
CA PHE A 303 -22.15 -8.57 5.50
C PHE A 303 -22.37 -7.99 6.89
N HIS A 304 -21.30 -7.50 7.50
CA HIS A 304 -21.27 -6.99 8.86
C HIS A 304 -21.07 -5.49 8.84
N MET A 305 -22.03 -4.76 9.40
CA MET A 305 -22.07 -3.30 9.33
C MET A 305 -22.88 -2.71 10.49
N HIS A 306 -22.51 -1.52 10.95
CA HIS A 306 -23.27 -0.84 11.99
C HIS A 306 -24.65 -0.43 11.45
N PRO A 307 -25.75 -0.69 12.19
CA PRO A 307 -27.11 -0.44 11.70
C PRO A 307 -27.40 1.03 11.41
N ALA A 308 -26.70 1.97 12.06
CA ALA A 308 -26.88 3.41 11.85
C ALA A 308 -26.56 3.87 10.41
N ASP A 309 -25.74 3.11 9.67
CA ASP A 309 -25.39 3.44 8.29
C ASP A 309 -26.26 2.70 7.25
N ILE A 310 -27.19 1.83 7.67
CA ILE A 310 -28.09 1.12 6.73
C ILE A 310 -28.95 2.08 5.91
N PRO A 311 -29.55 3.16 6.48
CA PRO A 311 -30.29 4.13 5.69
C PRO A 311 -29.43 4.78 4.59
N LEU A 312 -28.18 5.11 4.90
CA LEU A 312 -27.22 5.71 3.96
C LEU A 312 -26.79 4.71 2.88
N LEU A 313 -26.51 3.46 3.25
CA LEU A 313 -26.21 2.37 2.33
C LEU A 313 -27.32 2.19 1.27
N LEU A 314 -28.59 2.24 1.69
CA LEU A 314 -29.74 2.04 0.79
C LEU A 314 -29.92 3.18 -0.22
N GLN A 315 -29.34 4.37 0.03
CA GLN A 315 -29.39 5.48 -0.93
C GLN A 315 -28.56 5.17 -2.19
N SER A 316 -27.38 4.55 -2.04
CA SER A 316 -26.52 4.17 -3.16
C SER A 316 -26.73 2.72 -3.62
N ASN A 317 -27.24 1.85 -2.75
CA ASN A 317 -27.44 0.41 -2.97
C ASN A 317 -28.85 -0.05 -2.56
N SER A 318 -29.89 0.44 -3.26
CA SER A 318 -31.30 0.14 -2.94
C SER A 318 -31.65 -1.35 -2.95
N ASP A 319 -30.95 -2.14 -3.76
CA ASP A 319 -31.26 -3.56 -4.01
C ASP A 319 -30.46 -4.52 -3.13
N ILE A 320 -29.78 -4.00 -2.09
CA ILE A 320 -28.95 -4.84 -1.23
C ILE A 320 -29.83 -5.78 -0.39
N PRO A 321 -29.52 -7.08 -0.29
CA PRO A 321 -30.35 -8.03 0.44
C PRO A 321 -30.17 -7.86 1.96
N LEU A 322 -30.96 -6.98 2.59
CA LEU A 322 -30.94 -6.73 4.04
C LEU A 322 -31.06 -7.99 4.92
N PRO A 323 -31.76 -9.09 4.55
CA PRO A 323 -31.71 -10.34 5.32
C PRO A 323 -30.31 -10.94 5.49
N ARG A 324 -29.31 -10.48 4.71
CA ARG A 324 -27.90 -10.89 4.80
C ARG A 324 -27.05 -9.91 5.62
N HIS A 325 -27.65 -8.88 6.19
CA HIS A 325 -27.02 -7.97 7.14
C HIS A 325 -26.86 -8.64 8.51
N CYS A 326 -25.66 -8.58 9.05
CA CYS A 326 -25.35 -8.85 10.43
C CYS A 326 -25.04 -7.52 11.12
N ALA A 327 -25.97 -7.04 11.97
CA ALA A 327 -25.75 -5.81 12.72
C ALA A 327 -24.55 -5.93 13.64
N THR A 328 -23.64 -4.96 13.56
CA THR A 328 -22.54 -4.79 14.50
C THR A 328 -22.90 -3.76 15.56
N GLN A 329 -22.21 -3.82 16.68
CA GLN A 329 -22.26 -2.83 17.77
C GLN A 329 -20.88 -2.72 18.41
N ASP A 330 -20.67 -1.67 19.21
CA ASP A 330 -19.42 -1.50 19.95
C ASP A 330 -19.09 -2.75 20.79
N GLY A 331 -17.86 -3.23 20.66
CA GLY A 331 -17.36 -4.40 21.36
C GLY A 331 -17.81 -5.76 20.81
N SER A 332 -18.72 -5.80 19.82
CA SER A 332 -19.14 -7.05 19.18
C SER A 332 -17.98 -7.74 18.47
N VAL A 333 -18.05 -9.07 18.37
CA VAL A 333 -16.97 -9.92 17.87
C VAL A 333 -17.48 -10.89 16.81
N LEU A 334 -16.73 -10.98 15.73
CA LEU A 334 -16.77 -12.04 14.73
C LEU A 334 -15.46 -12.84 14.83
N THR A 335 -15.48 -14.14 14.53
CA THR A 335 -14.26 -14.96 14.51
C THR A 335 -14.12 -15.72 13.20
N LEU A 336 -12.87 -15.96 12.78
CA LEU A 336 -12.55 -16.89 11.71
C LEU A 336 -11.87 -18.16 12.27
N PRO A 337 -12.19 -19.34 11.72
CA PRO A 337 -13.26 -19.59 10.75
C PRO A 337 -14.65 -19.26 11.32
N ILE A 338 -15.59 -18.95 10.43
CA ILE A 338 -16.98 -18.68 10.78
C ILE A 338 -17.55 -19.94 11.45
N PRO A 339 -18.05 -19.87 12.69
CA PRO A 339 -18.58 -21.03 13.38
C PRO A 339 -19.71 -21.67 12.58
N THR A 340 -19.64 -22.99 12.37
CA THR A 340 -20.76 -23.74 11.80
C THR A 340 -21.77 -24.05 12.90
N GLU A 341 -23.03 -23.72 12.71
CA GLU A 341 -24.11 -23.99 13.68
C GLU A 341 -24.60 -25.45 13.65
N SER A 342 -23.80 -26.37 13.09
CA SER A 342 -24.20 -27.78 12.97
C SER A 342 -23.97 -28.54 14.28
N PRO A 343 -25.01 -29.07 14.94
CA PRO A 343 -24.83 -29.88 16.16
C PRO A 343 -24.11 -31.22 15.91
N ARG A 344 -23.83 -31.57 14.64
CA ARG A 344 -23.14 -32.80 14.24
C ARG A 344 -21.64 -32.60 13.99
N VAL A 345 -21.14 -31.36 14.06
CA VAL A 345 -19.74 -31.02 13.79
C VAL A 345 -19.15 -30.40 15.06
N ALA A 346 -17.99 -30.91 15.50
CA ALA A 346 -17.28 -30.30 16.61
C ALA A 346 -16.93 -28.83 16.27
N PRO A 347 -17.04 -27.90 17.23
CA PRO A 347 -16.76 -26.49 16.95
C PRO A 347 -15.32 -26.32 16.47
N SER A 348 -15.15 -25.64 15.33
CA SER A 348 -13.84 -25.28 14.79
C SER A 348 -13.07 -24.41 15.79
N PRO A 349 -11.73 -24.57 15.89
CA PRO A 349 -10.91 -23.65 16.68
C PRO A 349 -11.05 -22.24 16.14
N ARG A 350 -11.21 -21.25 17.02
CA ARG A 350 -11.28 -19.82 16.65
C ARG A 350 -9.86 -19.27 16.62
N ASN A 351 -9.36 -18.94 15.44
CA ASN A 351 -7.96 -18.56 15.24
C ASN A 351 -7.77 -17.05 15.11
N VAL A 352 -8.76 -16.36 14.56
CA VAL A 352 -8.74 -14.91 14.36
C VAL A 352 -10.00 -14.31 14.99
N GLU A 353 -9.83 -13.24 15.76
CA GLU A 353 -10.92 -12.41 16.26
C GLU A 353 -10.95 -11.08 15.49
N VAL A 354 -12.15 -10.69 15.09
CA VAL A 354 -12.50 -9.44 14.43
C VAL A 354 -13.47 -8.70 15.35
N ARG A 355 -12.99 -7.66 16.01
CA ARG A 355 -13.76 -6.88 16.99
C ARG A 355 -14.14 -5.53 16.41
N PHE A 356 -15.41 -5.17 16.55
CA PHE A 356 -15.94 -3.89 16.07
C PHE A 356 -15.86 -2.84 17.18
N ILE A 357 -15.37 -1.65 16.83
CA ILE A 357 -15.28 -0.48 17.70
C ILE A 357 -16.10 0.61 17.01
N HIS A 358 -17.22 1.01 17.60
CA HIS A 358 -18.06 2.05 17.00
C HIS A 358 -17.37 3.39 17.12
N THR A 359 -17.13 4.06 16.00
CA THR A 359 -16.38 5.32 15.93
C THR A 359 -17.12 6.33 15.06
N PRO A 360 -18.31 6.79 15.52
CA PRO A 360 -19.10 7.75 14.76
C PRO A 360 -18.32 9.05 14.56
N GLY A 361 -18.58 9.73 13.45
CA GLY A 361 -17.96 10.99 13.14
C GLY A 361 -17.98 11.29 11.65
N HIS A 362 -17.39 10.40 10.84
CA HIS A 362 -17.48 10.53 9.39
C HIS A 362 -18.88 10.17 8.88
N THR A 363 -19.43 9.10 9.42
CA THR A 363 -20.85 8.74 9.35
C THR A 363 -21.34 8.36 10.76
N ALA A 364 -22.65 8.29 10.96
CA ALA A 364 -23.25 7.87 12.23
C ALA A 364 -22.92 6.40 12.60
N GLY A 365 -22.72 5.54 11.60
CA GLY A 365 -22.37 4.12 11.74
C GLY A 365 -20.90 3.79 11.52
N SER A 366 -20.03 4.78 11.35
CA SER A 366 -18.59 4.56 11.20
C SER A 366 -18.05 3.68 12.33
N GLN A 367 -17.25 2.68 11.97
CA GLN A 367 -16.63 1.74 12.92
C GLN A 367 -15.22 1.36 12.49
N CYS A 368 -14.32 1.26 13.46
CA CYS A 368 -13.03 0.62 13.30
C CYS A 368 -13.13 -0.89 13.57
N VAL A 369 -12.25 -1.65 12.95
CA VAL A 369 -12.21 -3.11 13.02
C VAL A 369 -10.85 -3.55 13.55
N ALA A 370 -10.81 -4.02 14.78
CA ALA A 370 -9.59 -4.54 15.41
C ALA A 370 -9.48 -6.05 15.15
N VAL A 371 -8.44 -6.44 14.40
CA VAL A 371 -8.16 -7.83 14.04
C VAL A 371 -7.00 -8.36 14.87
N ARG A 372 -7.20 -9.48 15.56
CA ARG A 372 -6.15 -10.13 16.38
C ARG A 372 -6.07 -11.63 16.10
N SER A 373 -4.88 -12.20 16.30
CA SER A 373 -4.73 -13.64 16.37
C SER A 373 -5.10 -14.13 17.77
N LEU A 374 -5.93 -15.16 17.84
CA LEU A 374 -6.26 -15.89 19.06
C LEU A 374 -5.24 -16.99 19.37
N THR A 375 -4.42 -17.38 18.39
CA THR A 375 -3.33 -18.35 18.62
C THR A 375 -2.12 -17.69 19.29
N ARG A 376 -1.94 -16.38 19.11
CA ARG A 376 -0.96 -15.54 19.86
C ARG A 376 -1.59 -14.24 20.36
N PRO A 377 -2.38 -14.28 21.45
CA PRO A 377 -3.11 -13.10 21.97
C PRO A 377 -2.25 -11.94 22.46
N SER A 378 -0.96 -12.17 22.70
CA SER A 378 -0.01 -11.12 23.11
C SER A 378 0.41 -10.19 21.98
N LEU A 379 0.18 -10.58 20.71
CA LEU A 379 0.50 -9.72 19.57
C LEU A 379 -0.47 -8.53 19.50
N PRO A 380 0.01 -7.34 19.13
CA PRO A 380 -0.85 -6.18 18.97
C PRO A 380 -1.88 -6.39 17.85
N PRO A 381 -3.08 -5.81 17.97
CA PRO A 381 -4.09 -5.90 16.94
C PRO A 381 -3.71 -5.06 15.71
N ARG A 382 -4.37 -5.37 14.59
CA ARG A 382 -4.33 -4.60 13.34
C ARG A 382 -5.67 -3.90 13.25
N LEU A 383 -5.67 -2.58 13.30
CA LEU A 383 -6.85 -1.74 13.33
C LEU A 383 -7.13 -1.20 11.93
N LEU A 384 -8.20 -1.69 11.31
CA LEU A 384 -8.73 -1.12 10.07
C LEU A 384 -9.66 0.02 10.45
N THR A 385 -9.32 1.25 10.08
CA THR A 385 -9.99 2.43 10.65
C THR A 385 -11.07 3.03 9.76
N GLY A 386 -11.22 2.53 8.53
CA GLY A 386 -12.02 3.21 7.52
C GLY A 386 -11.65 4.69 7.48
N ASP A 387 -12.65 5.54 7.55
CA ASP A 387 -12.48 6.99 7.48
C ASP A 387 -12.48 7.68 8.85
N THR A 388 -12.34 6.89 9.92
CA THR A 388 -12.21 7.45 11.28
C THR A 388 -10.83 8.07 11.48
N LEU A 389 -9.77 7.35 11.10
CA LEU A 389 -8.38 7.78 11.31
C LEU A 389 -7.55 7.47 10.07
N PHE A 390 -6.90 8.52 9.56
CA PHE A 390 -5.87 8.45 8.53
C PHE A 390 -4.51 8.78 9.16
N ILE A 391 -3.46 8.71 8.35
CA ILE A 391 -2.12 9.12 8.80
C ILE A 391 -2.09 10.65 8.89
N GLY A 392 -1.91 11.17 10.11
CA GLY A 392 -1.83 12.60 10.41
C GLY A 392 -3.15 13.37 10.35
N THR A 393 -4.28 12.71 10.06
CA THR A 393 -5.60 13.36 9.90
C THR A 393 -6.75 12.36 10.05
N CYS A 394 -7.99 12.78 9.81
CA CYS A 394 -9.20 11.94 9.83
C CYS A 394 -10.08 12.19 8.59
N GLY A 395 -11.13 11.39 8.44
CA GLY A 395 -12.17 11.63 7.45
C GLY A 395 -12.93 12.93 7.71
N ARG A 396 -13.55 13.45 6.65
CA ARG A 396 -14.35 14.68 6.71
C ARG A 396 -15.60 14.50 7.58
N THR A 397 -16.10 15.59 8.14
CA THR A 397 -17.24 15.61 9.07
C THR A 397 -18.26 16.72 8.76
N ASP A 398 -18.09 17.38 7.62
CA ASP A 398 -18.85 18.52 7.13
C ASP A 398 -20.01 18.12 6.20
N THR A 399 -20.25 16.82 6.01
CA THR A 399 -21.41 16.30 5.27
C THR A 399 -22.63 16.16 6.19
N PRO A 400 -23.86 16.06 5.65
CA PRO A 400 -25.07 15.83 6.47
C PRO A 400 -25.01 14.57 7.35
N GLU A 401 -24.19 13.60 6.98
CA GLU A 401 -23.98 12.33 7.68
C GLU A 401 -22.89 12.43 8.77
N GLY A 402 -22.09 13.50 8.75
CA GLY A 402 -20.95 13.70 9.64
C GLY A 402 -21.29 14.40 10.95
N ASP A 403 -20.46 14.18 11.96
CA ASP A 403 -20.52 14.82 13.28
C ASP A 403 -19.09 15.09 13.80
N VAL A 404 -18.69 16.35 13.79
CA VAL A 404 -17.37 16.83 14.24
C VAL A 404 -17.09 16.44 15.69
N ARG A 405 -18.10 16.51 16.56
CA ARG A 405 -17.94 16.21 17.99
C ARG A 405 -17.79 14.71 18.20
N ALA A 406 -18.61 13.90 17.53
CA ALA A 406 -18.50 12.45 17.58
C ALA A 406 -17.13 11.99 17.06
N MET A 407 -16.63 12.58 15.97
CA MET A 407 -15.29 12.26 15.43
C MET A 407 -14.20 12.57 16.46
N HIS A 408 -14.22 13.75 17.08
CA HIS A 408 -13.25 14.12 18.10
C HIS A 408 -13.24 13.13 19.27
N GLU A 409 -14.41 12.71 19.74
CA GLU A 409 -14.53 11.73 20.82
C GLU A 409 -14.07 10.34 20.40
N SER A 410 -14.41 9.90 19.18
CA SER A 410 -13.94 8.64 18.60
C SER A 410 -12.41 8.58 18.54
N LEU A 411 -11.77 9.66 18.10
CA LEU A 411 -10.31 9.76 18.03
C LEU A 411 -9.68 9.82 19.43
N THR A 412 -10.07 10.80 20.24
CA THR A 412 -9.34 11.16 21.47
C THR A 412 -9.72 10.36 22.71
N LYS A 413 -10.88 9.69 22.70
CA LYS A 413 -11.33 8.85 23.82
C LYS A 413 -11.28 7.37 23.50
N LYS A 414 -11.66 6.96 22.28
CA LYS A 414 -11.67 5.53 21.90
C LYS A 414 -10.35 5.08 21.31
N LEU A 415 -9.91 5.68 20.20
CA LEU A 415 -8.69 5.23 19.52
C LEU A 415 -7.42 5.56 20.30
N ALA A 416 -7.35 6.72 20.94
CA ALA A 416 -6.22 7.10 21.81
C ALA A 416 -6.05 6.19 23.04
N ALA A 417 -7.08 5.43 23.43
CA ALA A 417 -7.02 4.46 24.53
C ALA A 417 -6.39 3.11 24.11
N LEU A 418 -6.16 2.89 22.81
CA LEU A 418 -5.50 1.69 22.32
C LEU A 418 -3.97 1.77 22.58
N GLY A 419 -3.32 0.60 22.63
CA GLY A 419 -1.88 0.51 22.85
C GLY A 419 -1.08 1.03 21.65
N ASP A 420 0.08 1.63 21.92
CA ASP A 420 0.90 2.32 20.92
C ASP A 420 1.40 1.43 19.77
N GLU A 421 1.58 0.13 20.04
CA GLU A 421 2.00 -0.89 19.08
C GLU A 421 0.87 -1.35 18.13
N CYS A 422 -0.35 -0.85 18.32
CA CYS A 422 -1.48 -1.15 17.44
C CYS A 422 -1.25 -0.55 16.06
N PHE A 423 -1.14 -1.41 15.04
CA PHE A 423 -0.99 -0.99 13.65
C PHE A 423 -2.32 -0.46 13.13
N VAL A 424 -2.27 0.66 12.42
CA VAL A 424 -3.43 1.35 11.86
C VAL A 424 -3.37 1.26 10.34
N PHE A 425 -4.50 0.85 9.75
CA PHE A 425 -4.70 0.65 8.33
C PHE A 425 -5.94 1.46 7.87
N PRO A 426 -5.75 2.61 7.23
CA PRO A 426 -6.82 3.55 6.90
C PRO A 426 -7.71 3.11 5.75
N GLY A 427 -8.89 3.72 5.62
CA GLY A 427 -9.76 3.59 4.45
C GLY A 427 -9.15 4.17 3.16
N HIS A 428 -8.25 5.16 3.32
CA HIS A 428 -7.55 5.83 2.21
C HIS A 428 -6.07 6.03 2.51
N SER A 429 -5.23 5.94 1.46
CA SER A 429 -3.77 6.07 1.59
C SER A 429 -3.23 7.51 1.40
N TYR A 430 -4.01 8.56 1.73
CA TYR A 430 -3.61 9.96 1.49
C TYR A 430 -2.28 10.36 2.14
N GLY A 431 -2.01 9.88 3.35
CA GLY A 431 -0.74 10.10 4.08
C GLY A 431 0.21 8.89 4.06
N GLY A 432 -0.15 7.82 3.35
CA GLY A 432 0.56 6.54 3.34
C GLY A 432 -0.33 5.35 3.70
N GLU A 433 0.24 4.15 3.64
CA GLU A 433 -0.52 2.89 3.68
C GLU A 433 -0.81 2.37 5.09
N TRP A 434 0.00 2.75 6.10
CA TRP A 434 -0.16 2.33 7.49
C TRP A 434 0.57 3.27 8.45
N THR A 435 0.13 3.28 9.70
CA THR A 435 0.75 3.98 10.83
C THR A 435 0.57 3.15 12.11
N THR A 436 0.88 3.70 13.29
CA THR A 436 0.52 3.08 14.58
C THR A 436 -0.20 4.07 15.46
N ILE A 437 -0.98 3.57 16.42
CA ILE A 437 -1.62 4.43 17.42
C ILE A 437 -0.59 5.29 18.14
N GLY A 438 0.58 4.74 18.50
CA GLY A 438 1.63 5.51 19.16
C GLY A 438 2.20 6.64 18.30
N LYS A 439 2.31 6.45 16.98
CA LYS A 439 2.75 7.50 16.05
C LYS A 439 1.67 8.58 15.91
N GLU A 440 0.42 8.21 15.70
CA GLU A 440 -0.70 9.15 15.57
C GLU A 440 -1.03 9.89 16.88
N ARG A 441 -0.64 9.33 18.02
CA ARG A 441 -0.66 10.00 19.33
C ARG A 441 0.34 11.15 19.39
N ARG A 442 1.58 10.91 18.96
CA ARG A 442 2.67 11.90 19.02
C ARG A 442 2.59 12.97 17.92
N GLU A 443 2.18 12.56 16.72
CA GLU A 443 2.33 13.35 15.50
C GLU A 443 1.00 13.64 14.80
N GLY A 444 -0.08 12.93 15.16
CA GLY A 444 -1.37 12.97 14.48
C GLY A 444 -2.49 13.62 15.29
N VAL A 445 -3.69 13.07 15.16
CA VAL A 445 -4.96 13.66 15.65
C VAL A 445 -5.53 12.97 16.90
N LEU A 446 -4.76 12.11 17.58
CA LEU A 446 -5.28 11.35 18.73
C LEU A 446 -5.20 12.10 20.07
N GLU A 447 -4.32 13.10 20.22
CA GLU A 447 -4.19 13.88 21.47
C GLU A 447 -4.48 15.38 21.28
N VAL A 448 -5.20 15.74 20.23
CA VAL A 448 -5.58 17.14 19.96
C VAL A 448 -6.74 17.60 20.85
N THR A 449 -6.64 18.83 21.36
CA THR A 449 -7.73 19.46 22.11
C THR A 449 -8.93 19.74 21.20
N TRP A 450 -10.11 19.92 21.79
CA TRP A 450 -11.33 20.29 21.04
C TRP A 450 -11.13 21.56 20.19
N ALA A 451 -10.46 22.58 20.73
CA ALA A 451 -10.19 23.82 20.01
C ALA A 451 -9.26 23.61 18.81
N GLN A 452 -8.21 22.80 18.95
CA GLN A 452 -7.32 22.43 17.85
C GLN A 452 -8.07 21.65 16.77
N PHE A 453 -8.88 20.67 17.17
CA PHE A 453 -9.65 19.84 16.24
C PHE A 453 -10.63 20.66 15.41
N CYS A 454 -11.42 21.53 16.05
CA CYS A 454 -12.32 22.46 15.32
C CYS A 454 -11.56 23.35 14.33
N GLY A 455 -10.35 23.81 14.69
CA GLY A 455 -9.51 24.59 13.79
C GLY A 455 -9.02 23.81 12.56
N MET A 456 -8.82 22.49 12.69
CA MET A 456 -8.44 21.61 11.58
C MET A 456 -9.63 21.36 10.66
N THR A 457 -10.81 21.08 11.20
CA THR A 457 -12.02 20.75 10.41
C THR A 457 -12.66 21.96 9.75
N ALA A 458 -12.50 23.17 10.30
CA ALA A 458 -13.04 24.40 9.71
C ALA A 458 -12.29 24.86 8.45
N ASN A 459 -11.08 24.34 8.20
CA ASN A 459 -10.24 24.68 7.05
C ASN A 459 -10.14 23.54 6.02
N ALA A 460 -10.85 22.43 6.23
CA ALA A 460 -10.79 21.21 5.44
C ALA A 460 -11.76 21.20 4.25
#